data_AF-A0AAW4HII8-F1
#
_entry.id   AF-A0AAW4HII8-F1
#
_cell.length_a   1.000
_cell.length_b   1.000
_cell.length_c   1.000
_cell.angle_alpha   90.00
_cell.angle_beta   90.00
_cell.angle_gamma   90.00
#
_symmetry.space_group_name_H-M   'P 1'
#
loop_
_entity.id
_entity.type
_entity.pdbx_description
1 polymer ?
#
loop_
_entity_poly.entity_id
_entity_poly.type
_entity_poly.pdbx_seq_one_letter_code
_entity_poly.pdbx_strand_id
1 'polypeptide(L)'
;MQNIIEETLQSGESIRAAGSKYLLVRDATHTLTLRVDTREPVEIKKNDVVLIEGFDMVELANHHAGAITIQYQITDMPINTQSDAVSVSGAVTVDEINKPIVVSGIQNTVAVRLGEAVEVANFPEIQKVEVTNGSEVQKVEVTNHVELQKVEVSNFSELQLDSKPTTVNGVGALTIVNGQATIAANAQRKSITIQAGESNQGNLLIAGFIRLSPDGVATIPASNALVVTGTNGDTFTVGEII
;
A
#
# COMPACT_ATOMS: atom_id res chain seq x y z
N MET A 1 -18.08 -7.90 46.27
CA MET A 1 -17.58 -9.15 45.69
C MET A 1 -18.62 -9.58 44.67
N GLN A 2 -18.34 -9.48 43.38
CA GLN A 2 -19.30 -9.85 42.33
C GLN A 2 -19.09 -11.34 42.04
N ASN A 3 -20.12 -12.14 42.31
CA ASN A 3 -20.05 -13.59 42.14
C ASN A 3 -20.38 -13.94 40.68
N ILE A 4 -19.50 -14.71 40.06
CA ILE A 4 -19.81 -15.42 38.81
C ILE A 4 -20.58 -16.67 39.21
N ILE A 5 -21.73 -16.88 38.58
CA ILE A 5 -22.62 -18.01 38.85
C ILE A 5 -22.57 -18.95 37.66
N GLU A 6 -22.33 -20.24 37.93
CA GLU A 6 -22.38 -21.30 36.93
C GLU A 6 -23.61 -22.18 37.16
N GLU A 7 -24.39 -22.40 36.12
CA GLU A 7 -25.61 -23.22 36.16
C GLU A 7 -25.71 -24.10 34.92
N THR A 8 -26.35 -25.27 35.07
CA THR A 8 -26.68 -26.14 33.94
C THR A 8 -28.20 -26.29 33.83
N LEU A 9 -28.77 -25.88 32.69
CA LEU A 9 -30.20 -25.93 32.41
C LEU A 9 -30.50 -27.06 31.43
N GLN A 10 -31.39 -27.98 31.80
CA GLN A 10 -31.94 -28.96 30.86
C GLN A 10 -32.85 -28.28 29.82
N SER A 11 -33.26 -29.03 28.81
CA SER A 11 -34.17 -28.54 27.76
C SER A 11 -35.47 -28.01 28.38
N GLY A 12 -35.81 -26.75 28.07
CA GLY A 12 -37.00 -26.07 28.57
C GLY A 12 -36.91 -25.57 30.02
N GLU A 13 -35.80 -25.80 30.74
CA GLU A 13 -35.61 -25.25 32.08
C GLU A 13 -35.26 -23.77 32.03
N SER A 14 -35.60 -23.07 33.12
CA SER A 14 -35.21 -21.68 33.34
C SER A 14 -34.79 -21.43 34.77
N ILE A 15 -33.91 -20.45 34.94
CA ILE A 15 -33.52 -19.92 36.25
C ILE A 15 -33.91 -18.46 36.35
N ARG A 16 -34.15 -18.03 37.59
CA ARG A 16 -34.44 -16.65 37.92
C ARG A 16 -33.27 -16.09 38.70
N ALA A 17 -32.77 -14.96 38.25
CA ALA A 17 -31.72 -14.22 38.92
C ALA A 17 -32.26 -12.84 39.31
N ALA A 18 -31.85 -12.35 40.48
CA ALA A 18 -32.18 -10.99 40.90
C ALA A 18 -31.54 -10.00 39.93
N GLY A 19 -32.31 -9.01 39.48
CA GLY A 19 -31.81 -7.98 38.58
C GLY A 19 -30.90 -6.97 39.29
N SER A 20 -30.13 -6.25 38.49
CA SER A 20 -29.22 -5.17 38.87
C SER A 20 -29.13 -4.25 37.65
N LYS A 21 -28.01 -3.55 37.42
CA LYS A 21 -27.85 -2.71 36.23
C LYS A 21 -27.50 -3.52 34.98
N TYR A 22 -26.60 -4.49 35.09
CA TYR A 22 -26.10 -5.27 33.96
C TYR A 22 -26.13 -6.77 34.22
N LEU A 23 -26.47 -7.52 33.18
CA LEU A 23 -26.25 -8.96 33.07
C LEU A 23 -25.12 -9.18 32.06
N LEU A 24 -24.12 -9.96 32.44
CA LEU A 24 -23.02 -10.37 31.57
C LEU A 24 -23.02 -11.89 31.47
N VAL A 25 -23.09 -12.40 30.24
CA VAL A 25 -22.87 -13.83 29.95
C VAL A 25 -21.37 -14.04 29.73
N ARG A 26 -20.68 -14.60 30.72
CA ARG A 26 -19.23 -14.88 30.67
C ARG A 26 -18.92 -16.07 29.77
N ASP A 27 -19.72 -17.12 29.90
CA ASP A 27 -19.61 -18.31 29.07
C ASP A 27 -20.98 -18.95 28.88
N ALA A 28 -21.18 -19.61 27.76
CA ALA A 28 -22.40 -20.36 27.48
C ALA A 28 -22.13 -21.40 26.39
N THR A 29 -22.57 -22.64 26.59
CA THR A 29 -22.41 -23.69 25.56
C THR A 29 -23.31 -23.46 24.34
N HIS A 30 -24.48 -22.81 24.53
CA HIS A 30 -25.40 -22.37 23.47
C HIS A 30 -26.04 -21.03 23.86
N THR A 31 -26.83 -20.45 22.94
CA THR A 31 -27.62 -19.24 23.23
C THR A 31 -28.73 -19.51 24.25
N LEU A 32 -29.20 -18.46 24.91
CA LEU A 32 -30.30 -18.51 25.88
C LEU A 32 -31.37 -17.51 25.51
N THR A 33 -32.58 -17.75 25.99
CA THR A 33 -33.64 -16.75 25.97
C THR A 33 -33.63 -15.98 27.29
N LEU A 34 -33.33 -14.69 27.22
CA LEU A 34 -33.55 -13.73 28.31
C LEU A 34 -35.00 -13.25 28.29
N ARG A 35 -35.70 -13.42 29.41
CA ARG A 35 -37.05 -12.89 29.62
C ARG A 35 -37.01 -11.91 30.78
N VAL A 36 -37.54 -10.71 30.54
CA VAL A 36 -37.72 -9.68 31.57
C VAL A 36 -39.17 -9.22 31.53
N ASP A 37 -39.90 -9.49 32.61
CA ASP A 37 -41.33 -9.19 32.79
C ASP A 37 -42.17 -9.22 31.50
N THR A 38 -42.70 -8.06 31.09
CA THR A 38 -43.63 -7.91 29.96
C THR A 38 -42.95 -7.60 28.63
N ARG A 39 -41.63 -7.74 28.53
CA ARG A 39 -40.91 -7.49 27.26
C ARG A 39 -40.85 -8.74 26.41
N GLU A 40 -40.67 -8.51 25.11
CA GLU A 40 -40.40 -9.61 24.18
C GLU A 40 -39.12 -10.34 24.60
N PRO A 41 -39.12 -11.69 24.60
CA PRO A 41 -37.93 -12.46 24.90
C PRO A 41 -36.79 -12.13 23.93
N VAL A 42 -35.58 -12.01 24.47
CA VAL A 42 -34.37 -11.68 23.69
C VAL A 42 -33.41 -12.86 23.73
N GLU A 43 -32.91 -13.28 22.57
CA GLU A 43 -31.86 -14.28 22.52
C GLU A 43 -30.50 -13.65 22.83
N ILE A 44 -29.77 -14.25 23.78
CA ILE A 44 -28.47 -13.79 24.27
C ILE A 44 -27.45 -14.93 24.20
N LYS A 45 -26.17 -14.61 24.06
CA LYS A 45 -25.08 -15.58 23.91
C LYS A 45 -23.85 -15.20 24.74
N LYS A 46 -22.84 -16.07 24.72
CA LYS A 46 -21.53 -15.81 25.31
C LYS A 46 -20.99 -14.43 24.93
N ASN A 47 -20.45 -13.72 25.91
CA ASN A 47 -19.90 -12.36 25.85
C ASN A 47 -20.91 -11.22 25.71
N ASP A 48 -22.22 -11.51 25.66
CA ASP A 48 -23.23 -10.46 25.64
C ASP A 48 -23.30 -9.73 26.99
N VAL A 49 -23.38 -8.40 26.92
CA VAL A 49 -23.67 -7.52 28.05
C VAL A 49 -25.04 -6.90 27.81
N VAL A 50 -25.98 -7.20 28.70
CA VAL A 50 -27.36 -6.71 28.60
C VAL A 50 -27.64 -5.73 29.72
N LEU A 51 -28.16 -4.56 29.36
CA LEU A 51 -28.68 -3.60 30.33
C LEU A 51 -30.03 -4.11 30.85
N ILE A 52 -30.08 -4.43 32.14
CA ILE A 52 -31.28 -4.92 32.84
C ILE A 52 -31.72 -3.96 33.96
N GLU A 53 -31.25 -2.71 33.90
CA GLU A 53 -31.60 -1.66 34.84
C GLU A 53 -33.13 -1.44 34.91
N GLY A 54 -33.66 -1.47 36.12
CA GLY A 54 -35.09 -1.29 36.38
C GLY A 54 -35.92 -2.58 36.39
N PHE A 55 -35.30 -3.75 36.20
CA PHE A 55 -35.94 -5.04 36.40
C PHE A 55 -35.49 -5.67 37.71
N ASP A 56 -36.44 -6.08 38.55
CA ASP A 56 -36.14 -6.74 39.83
C ASP A 56 -35.71 -8.20 39.64
N MET A 57 -36.15 -8.83 38.55
CA MET A 57 -35.89 -10.22 38.24
C MET A 57 -35.72 -10.42 36.74
N VAL A 58 -34.75 -11.25 36.39
CA VAL A 58 -34.53 -11.71 35.02
C VAL A 58 -34.62 -13.23 34.98
N GLU A 59 -35.22 -13.76 33.93
CA GLU A 59 -35.31 -15.20 33.70
C GLU A 59 -34.44 -15.60 32.51
N LEU A 60 -33.56 -16.58 32.73
CA LEU A 60 -32.70 -17.17 31.72
C LEU A 60 -33.26 -18.55 31.39
N ALA A 61 -33.72 -18.75 30.17
CA ALA A 61 -34.37 -19.98 29.74
C ALA A 61 -33.60 -20.68 28.63
N ASN A 62 -33.52 -22.01 28.72
CA ASN A 62 -32.98 -22.87 27.68
C ASN A 62 -34.07 -23.20 26.64
N HIS A 63 -33.92 -22.68 25.42
CA HIS A 63 -34.78 -22.99 24.27
C HIS A 63 -34.25 -24.10 23.37
N HIS A 64 -33.09 -24.69 23.68
CA HIS A 64 -32.47 -25.77 22.91
C HIS A 64 -32.95 -27.15 23.37
N ALA A 65 -32.83 -28.13 22.49
CA ALA A 65 -33.20 -29.52 22.78
C ALA A 65 -32.21 -30.23 23.75
N GLY A 66 -30.99 -29.71 23.91
CA GLY A 66 -29.95 -30.25 24.78
C GLY A 66 -29.73 -29.41 26.04
N ALA A 67 -29.01 -29.98 27.01
CA ALA A 67 -28.60 -29.23 28.21
C ALA A 67 -27.60 -28.13 27.83
N ILE A 68 -27.72 -26.99 28.51
CA ILE A 68 -26.80 -25.86 28.34
C ILE A 68 -26.13 -25.55 29.68
N THR A 69 -24.84 -25.21 29.63
CA THR A 69 -24.10 -24.73 30.79
C THR A 69 -23.79 -23.26 30.56
N ILE A 70 -24.06 -22.45 31.57
CA ILE A 70 -23.87 -21.00 31.53
C ILE A 70 -23.05 -20.52 32.70
N GLN A 71 -22.18 -19.55 32.44
CA GLN A 71 -21.54 -18.72 33.45
C GLN A 71 -22.01 -17.28 33.24
N TYR A 72 -22.67 -16.71 34.23
CA TYR A 72 -23.17 -15.34 34.17
C TYR A 72 -22.81 -14.54 35.41
N GLN A 73 -22.86 -13.22 35.26
CA GLN A 73 -22.58 -12.28 36.31
C GLN A 73 -23.60 -11.14 36.26
N ILE A 74 -24.09 -10.74 37.43
CA ILE A 74 -24.98 -9.60 37.59
C ILE A 74 -24.24 -8.50 38.37
N THR A 75 -24.29 -7.26 37.89
CA THR A 75 -23.41 -6.18 38.37
C THR A 75 -24.00 -4.78 38.15
N ASP A 76 -23.74 -3.87 39.09
CA ASP A 76 -24.03 -2.43 38.93
C ASP A 76 -22.93 -1.67 38.18
N MET A 77 -21.76 -2.28 37.99
CA MET A 77 -20.63 -1.66 37.30
C MET A 77 -20.68 -1.94 35.80
N PRO A 78 -20.44 -0.93 34.93
CA PRO A 78 -20.32 -1.14 33.50
C PRO A 78 -19.09 -2.01 33.22
N ILE A 79 -19.30 -3.14 32.55
CA ILE A 79 -18.21 -4.01 32.10
C ILE A 79 -18.09 -3.86 30.58
N ASN A 80 -16.92 -3.40 30.14
CA ASN A 80 -16.56 -3.42 28.73
C ASN A 80 -15.98 -4.80 28.39
N THR A 81 -16.78 -5.67 27.78
CA THR A 81 -16.26 -6.92 27.22
C THR A 81 -15.82 -6.66 25.78
N GLN A 82 -14.52 -6.71 25.53
CA GLN A 82 -14.05 -6.85 24.16
C GLN A 82 -14.45 -8.25 23.68
N SER A 83 -15.40 -8.31 22.75
CA SER A 83 -15.93 -9.55 22.20
C SER A 83 -14.91 -10.17 21.24
N ASP A 84 -14.15 -11.16 21.72
CA ASP A 84 -13.31 -12.01 20.87
C ASP A 84 -14.11 -13.20 20.32
N ALA A 85 -15.28 -12.93 19.72
CA ALA A 85 -16.07 -13.95 19.05
C ALA A 85 -15.40 -14.35 17.73
N VAL A 86 -14.41 -15.24 17.80
CA VAL A 86 -13.85 -15.90 16.63
C VAL A 86 -14.80 -17.04 16.23
N SER A 87 -15.58 -16.84 15.18
CA SER A 87 -16.39 -17.90 14.57
C SER A 87 -15.46 -18.92 13.88
N VAL A 88 -15.15 -20.02 14.55
CA VAL A 88 -14.29 -21.08 14.02
C VAL A 88 -15.13 -22.20 13.38
N SER A 89 -15.67 -21.92 12.19
CA SER A 89 -16.18 -22.99 11.33
C SER A 89 -14.99 -23.74 10.74
N GLY A 90 -14.82 -25.02 11.08
CA GLY A 90 -13.71 -25.88 10.62
C GLY A 90 -12.54 -26.07 11.59
N ALA A 91 -12.69 -25.69 12.86
CA ALA A 91 -11.63 -25.90 13.86
C ALA A 91 -11.47 -27.36 14.28
N VAL A 92 -10.21 -27.76 14.49
CA VAL A 92 -9.82 -29.01 15.16
C VAL A 92 -9.54 -28.67 16.62
N THR A 93 -10.29 -29.27 17.54
CA THR A 93 -10.02 -29.18 18.99
C THR A 93 -8.87 -30.12 19.35
N VAL A 94 -7.83 -29.58 19.98
CA VAL A 94 -6.68 -30.35 20.49
C VAL A 94 -6.80 -30.41 22.02
N ASP A 95 -7.07 -31.61 22.54
CA ASP A 95 -7.30 -31.83 23.98
C ASP A 95 -6.02 -31.71 24.81
N GLU A 96 -4.88 -32.20 24.29
CA GLU A 96 -3.57 -32.07 24.95
C GLU A 96 -2.42 -32.24 23.94
N ILE A 97 -1.34 -31.45 24.09
CA ILE A 97 -0.12 -31.54 23.28
C ILE A 97 1.01 -32.12 24.13
N ASN A 98 1.23 -33.42 24.05
CA ASN A 98 2.27 -34.11 24.82
C ASN A 98 3.70 -33.90 24.28
N LYS A 99 3.85 -33.44 23.04
CA LYS A 99 5.13 -33.06 22.42
C LYS A 99 4.91 -31.94 21.41
N PRO A 100 5.89 -31.04 21.19
CA PRO A 100 5.76 -29.95 20.22
C PRO A 100 5.32 -30.48 18.85
N ILE A 101 4.20 -29.96 18.33
CA ILE A 101 3.78 -30.23 16.97
C ILE A 101 4.69 -29.41 16.05
N VAL A 102 5.56 -30.10 15.33
CA VAL A 102 6.38 -29.49 14.29
C VAL A 102 5.58 -29.55 13.00
N VAL A 103 5.12 -28.40 12.52
CA VAL A 103 4.54 -28.28 11.19
C VAL A 103 5.68 -28.47 10.19
N SER A 104 5.76 -29.64 9.57
CA SER A 104 6.81 -29.98 8.59
C SER A 104 6.58 -29.32 7.23
N GLY A 105 5.39 -28.78 6.99
CA GLY A 105 5.06 -28.04 5.78
C GLY A 105 3.56 -28.00 5.50
N ILE A 106 3.17 -27.08 4.62
CA ILE A 106 1.80 -27.00 4.09
C ILE A 106 1.70 -28.01 2.93
N GLN A 107 0.81 -29.01 3.03
CA GLN A 107 0.69 -30.02 1.98
C GLN A 107 -0.02 -29.51 0.72
N ASN A 108 -0.98 -28.59 0.87
CA ASN A 108 -1.76 -28.06 -0.25
C ASN A 108 -2.05 -26.57 -0.04
N THR A 109 -1.72 -25.76 -1.04
CA THR A 109 -2.06 -24.34 -1.08
C THR A 109 -3.52 -24.19 -1.51
N VAL A 110 -4.34 -23.49 -0.71
CA VAL A 110 -5.69 -23.11 -1.11
C VAL A 110 -5.61 -21.85 -1.97
N ALA A 111 -6.03 -21.95 -3.23
CA ALA A 111 -6.08 -20.80 -4.12
C ALA A 111 -7.26 -19.89 -3.72
N VAL A 112 -6.95 -18.75 -3.11
CA VAL A 112 -7.90 -17.66 -2.88
C VAL A 112 -7.86 -16.69 -4.07
N ARG A 113 -9.03 -16.40 -4.64
CA ARG A 113 -9.20 -15.30 -5.60
C ARG A 113 -9.56 -14.04 -4.82
N LEU A 114 -8.62 -13.11 -4.75
CA LEU A 114 -8.83 -11.80 -4.13
C LEU A 114 -9.34 -10.85 -5.23
N GLY A 115 -10.54 -10.31 -5.04
CA GLY A 115 -11.15 -9.36 -5.98
C GLY A 115 -10.58 -7.95 -5.92
N GLU A 116 -9.81 -7.64 -4.87
CA GLU A 116 -9.24 -6.33 -4.57
C GLU A 116 -7.81 -6.48 -4.02
N ALA A 117 -7.05 -5.38 -4.03
CA ALA A 117 -5.68 -5.35 -3.52
C ALA A 117 -5.64 -5.66 -2.02
N VAL A 118 -4.77 -6.60 -1.63
CA VAL A 118 -4.50 -6.91 -0.22
C VAL A 118 -3.29 -6.13 0.23
N GLU A 119 -3.48 -5.21 1.17
CA GLU A 119 -2.39 -4.51 1.84
C GLU A 119 -1.85 -5.39 2.99
N VAL A 120 -0.57 -5.71 2.93
CA VAL A 120 0.14 -6.41 4.01
C VAL A 120 0.86 -5.36 4.85
N ALA A 121 0.26 -5.01 5.99
CA ALA A 121 0.75 -3.92 6.86
C ALA A 121 1.99 -4.30 7.70
N ASN A 122 2.32 -5.58 7.86
CA ASN A 122 3.37 -6.05 8.78
C ASN A 122 4.46 -6.83 8.05
N PHE A 123 5.21 -6.17 7.18
CA PHE A 123 6.53 -6.70 6.79
C PHE A 123 7.46 -6.59 8.02
N PRO A 124 8.03 -7.70 8.53
CA PRO A 124 8.97 -7.61 9.64
C PRO A 124 10.16 -6.74 9.23
N GLU A 125 10.57 -5.83 10.12
CA GLU A 125 11.71 -4.96 9.88
C GLU A 125 12.96 -5.78 9.53
N ILE A 126 13.69 -5.32 8.52
CA ILE A 126 14.97 -5.89 8.13
C ILE A 126 15.92 -5.71 9.34
N GLN A 127 16.21 -6.80 10.05
CA GLN A 127 17.24 -6.79 11.08
C GLN A 127 18.58 -6.44 10.43
N LYS A 128 19.15 -5.31 10.85
CA LYS A 128 20.53 -4.94 10.50
C LYS A 128 21.48 -6.00 11.06
N VAL A 129 22.20 -6.67 10.18
CA VAL A 129 23.36 -7.48 10.54
C VAL A 129 24.55 -6.53 10.65
N GLU A 130 25.03 -6.28 11.88
CA GLU A 130 26.29 -5.58 12.09
C GLU A 130 27.45 -6.57 11.98
N VAL A 131 28.32 -6.35 10.98
CA VAL A 131 29.58 -7.07 10.87
C VAL A 131 30.66 -6.24 11.56
N THR A 132 30.97 -6.55 12.81
CA THR A 132 32.20 -6.07 13.45
C THR A 132 33.39 -6.85 12.90
N ASN A 133 34.39 -6.15 12.35
CA ASN A 133 35.65 -6.70 11.86
C ASN A 133 36.37 -7.50 12.97
N GLY A 134 36.08 -8.80 13.07
CA GLY A 134 36.94 -9.80 13.69
C GLY A 134 37.71 -10.52 12.59
N SER A 135 39.02 -10.70 12.76
CA SER A 135 39.97 -11.18 11.73
C SER A 135 39.80 -12.64 11.29
N GLU A 136 38.60 -13.22 11.37
CA GLU A 136 38.33 -14.57 10.89
C GLU A 136 37.03 -14.58 10.06
N VAL A 137 37.16 -14.96 8.78
CA VAL A 137 36.04 -15.14 7.87
C VAL A 137 35.26 -16.39 8.30
N GLN A 138 34.26 -16.23 9.16
CA GLN A 138 33.26 -17.28 9.36
C GLN A 138 32.31 -17.29 8.17
N LYS A 139 32.21 -18.45 7.52
CA LYS A 139 31.30 -18.70 6.41
C LYS A 139 29.86 -18.69 6.93
N VAL A 140 29.14 -17.60 6.74
CA VAL A 140 27.71 -17.51 7.04
C VAL A 140 26.94 -18.17 5.90
N GLU A 141 26.40 -19.36 6.13
CA GLU A 141 25.47 -19.99 5.19
C GLU A 141 24.05 -19.47 5.45
N VAL A 142 23.59 -18.59 4.55
CA VAL A 142 22.20 -18.11 4.55
C VAL A 142 21.35 -19.19 3.88
N THR A 143 20.70 -20.03 4.69
CA THR A 143 19.82 -21.12 4.22
C THR A 143 18.42 -20.67 3.84
N ASN A 144 18.06 -19.41 4.11
CA ASN A 144 16.72 -18.87 3.89
C ASN A 144 16.71 -17.76 2.82
N HIS A 145 17.41 -17.99 1.71
CA HIS A 145 17.28 -17.13 0.54
C HIS A 145 15.89 -17.37 -0.08
N VAL A 146 14.97 -16.43 0.11
CA VAL A 146 13.76 -16.35 -0.71
C VAL A 146 14.22 -16.17 -2.14
N GLU A 147 14.00 -17.17 -3.01
CA GLU A 147 14.19 -16.99 -4.45
C GLU A 147 13.44 -15.71 -4.84
N LEU A 148 14.20 -14.72 -5.34
CA LEU A 148 13.64 -13.47 -5.83
C LEU A 148 12.55 -13.84 -6.84
N GLN A 149 11.29 -13.64 -6.46
CA GLN A 149 10.19 -13.78 -7.40
C GLN A 149 10.50 -12.86 -8.56
N LYS A 150 10.65 -13.46 -9.74
CA LYS A 150 10.91 -12.75 -10.97
C LYS A 150 9.67 -11.88 -11.25
N VAL A 151 9.78 -10.60 -10.92
CA VAL A 151 8.72 -9.63 -11.25
C VAL A 151 8.79 -9.42 -12.75
N GLU A 152 7.94 -10.12 -13.48
CA GLU A 152 7.73 -9.85 -14.90
C GLU A 152 6.86 -8.60 -15.01
N VAL A 153 7.50 -7.48 -15.32
CA VAL A 153 6.81 -6.25 -15.70
C VAL A 153 6.32 -6.45 -17.14
N SER A 154 5.04 -6.78 -17.30
CA SER A 154 4.40 -7.09 -18.60
C SER A 154 3.87 -5.87 -19.34
N ASN A 155 4.02 -4.69 -18.74
CA ASN A 155 3.40 -3.44 -19.17
C ASN A 155 4.41 -2.30 -19.31
N PHE A 156 5.62 -2.61 -19.79
CA PHE A 156 6.35 -1.60 -20.54
C PHE A 156 5.53 -1.28 -21.79
N SER A 157 5.02 -0.05 -21.88
CA SER A 157 4.70 0.49 -23.20
C SER A 157 5.98 0.39 -24.01
N GLU A 158 5.98 -0.39 -25.09
CA GLU A 158 7.12 -0.42 -25.99
C GLU A 158 7.50 1.02 -26.31
N LEU A 159 8.77 1.36 -26.09
CA LEU A 159 9.33 2.62 -26.54
C LEU A 159 9.15 2.63 -28.06
N GLN A 160 8.09 3.30 -28.52
CA GLN A 160 7.87 3.54 -29.93
C GLN A 160 8.93 4.55 -30.37
N LEU A 161 10.09 4.02 -30.71
CA LEU A 161 11.12 4.76 -31.40
C LEU A 161 10.56 4.98 -32.81
N ASP A 162 10.03 6.17 -33.07
CA ASP A 162 9.64 6.59 -34.41
C ASP A 162 10.94 6.61 -35.23
N SER A 163 11.27 5.47 -35.84
CA SER A 163 12.55 5.17 -36.50
C SER A 163 12.69 5.84 -37.85
N LYS A 164 12.05 7.00 -38.01
CA LYS A 164 12.24 7.85 -39.18
C LYS A 164 13.69 8.33 -39.15
N PRO A 165 14.43 8.16 -40.26
CA PRO A 165 15.80 8.63 -40.33
C PRO A 165 15.82 10.13 -40.05
N THR A 166 16.60 10.52 -39.05
CA THR A 166 16.86 11.93 -38.75
C THR A 166 17.80 12.45 -39.82
N THR A 167 17.41 13.50 -40.52
CA THR A 167 18.23 14.11 -41.57
C THR A 167 18.91 15.35 -41.03
N VAL A 168 20.20 15.52 -41.34
CA VAL A 168 20.97 16.72 -40.99
C VAL A 168 21.22 17.48 -42.29
N ASN A 169 20.68 18.69 -42.39
CA ASN A 169 20.82 19.56 -43.55
C ASN A 169 21.65 20.78 -43.20
N GLY A 170 22.69 21.06 -43.99
CA GLY A 170 23.42 22.33 -43.90
C GLY A 170 22.61 23.45 -44.57
N VAL A 171 22.32 24.51 -43.82
CA VAL A 171 21.67 25.73 -44.36
C VAL A 171 22.70 26.65 -44.99
N GLY A 172 23.95 26.61 -44.49
CA GLY A 172 25.07 27.40 -44.99
C GLY A 172 25.63 28.35 -43.95
N ALA A 173 26.56 29.20 -44.41
CA ALA A 173 27.14 30.26 -43.61
C ALA A 173 26.31 31.54 -43.75
N LEU A 174 26.07 32.21 -42.62
CA LEU A 174 25.40 33.50 -42.53
C LEU A 174 26.39 34.53 -41.97
N THR A 175 26.21 35.78 -42.37
CA THR A 175 27.03 36.91 -41.92
C THR A 175 26.13 37.93 -41.24
N ILE A 176 26.59 38.46 -40.12
CA ILE A 176 25.91 39.54 -39.42
C ILE A 176 26.04 40.82 -40.23
N VAL A 177 24.90 41.39 -40.63
CA VAL A 177 24.82 42.65 -41.37
C VAL A 177 23.85 43.59 -40.64
N ASN A 178 24.30 44.81 -40.36
CA ASN A 178 23.57 45.77 -39.52
C ASN A 178 23.21 45.22 -38.12
N GLY A 179 24.15 44.48 -37.51
CA GLY A 179 24.06 43.99 -36.14
C GLY A 179 23.24 42.71 -35.97
N GLN A 180 22.63 42.18 -37.03
CA GLN A 180 21.84 40.95 -36.95
C GLN A 180 21.89 40.10 -38.23
N ALA A 181 21.50 38.84 -38.09
CA ALA A 181 21.12 37.95 -39.17
C ALA A 181 19.91 37.12 -38.73
N THR A 182 19.09 36.71 -39.70
CA THR A 182 17.88 35.91 -39.43
C THR A 182 18.01 34.55 -40.07
N ILE A 183 17.84 33.51 -39.27
CA ILE A 183 17.62 32.15 -39.74
C ILE A 183 16.11 32.00 -39.96
N ALA A 184 15.71 31.61 -41.17
CA ALA A 184 14.30 31.43 -41.52
C ALA A 184 13.62 30.35 -40.67
N ALA A 185 12.29 30.39 -40.57
CA ALA A 185 11.52 29.31 -39.95
C ALA A 185 11.50 28.06 -40.85
N ASN A 186 11.48 26.87 -40.26
CA ASN A 186 11.25 25.62 -40.97
C ASN A 186 10.38 24.70 -40.11
N ALA A 187 9.14 24.46 -40.55
CA ALA A 187 8.17 23.67 -39.82
C ALA A 187 8.55 22.19 -39.65
N GLN A 188 9.46 21.68 -40.49
CA GLN A 188 9.96 20.32 -40.38
C GLN A 188 11.17 20.22 -39.43
N ARG A 189 11.79 21.35 -39.07
CA ARG A 189 12.97 21.38 -38.20
C ARG A 189 12.61 21.01 -36.77
N LYS A 190 13.27 19.97 -36.25
CA LYS A 190 13.21 19.55 -34.84
C LYS A 190 14.24 20.28 -33.99
N SER A 191 15.41 20.55 -34.55
CA SER A 191 16.49 21.23 -33.86
C SER A 191 17.41 21.97 -34.83
N ILE A 192 18.11 22.99 -34.33
CA ILE A 192 19.09 23.77 -35.07
C ILE A 192 20.41 23.79 -34.31
N THR A 193 21.51 23.56 -35.03
CA THR A 193 22.88 23.72 -34.53
C THR A 193 23.49 24.95 -35.20
N ILE A 194 24.01 25.84 -34.38
CA ILE A 194 24.67 27.09 -34.79
C ILE A 194 26.11 27.03 -34.29
N GLN A 195 27.08 27.22 -35.18
CA GLN A 195 28.49 27.34 -34.85
C GLN A 195 28.98 28.74 -35.21
N ALA A 196 29.51 29.47 -34.24
CA ALA A 196 30.14 30.77 -34.48
C ALA A 196 31.46 30.59 -35.23
N GLY A 197 31.76 31.49 -36.16
CA GLY A 197 33.06 31.52 -36.82
C GLY A 197 34.19 31.78 -35.81
N GLU A 198 35.32 31.11 -36.01
CA GLU A 198 36.52 31.27 -35.17
C GLU A 198 37.11 32.69 -35.21
N SER A 199 36.90 33.41 -36.32
CA SER A 199 37.42 34.77 -36.54
C SER A 199 36.48 35.87 -36.04
N ASN A 200 35.37 35.53 -35.37
CA ASN A 200 34.42 36.50 -34.87
C ASN A 200 35.07 37.40 -33.81
N GLN A 201 34.80 38.70 -33.90
CA GLN A 201 35.38 39.71 -33.02
C GLN A 201 34.63 39.82 -31.67
N GLY A 202 33.41 39.29 -31.62
CA GLY A 202 32.57 39.29 -30.43
C GLY A 202 31.71 38.03 -30.34
N ASN A 203 30.93 37.97 -29.26
CA ASN A 203 30.00 36.87 -29.06
C ASN A 203 28.74 37.11 -29.90
N LEU A 204 28.22 36.03 -30.48
CA LEU A 204 26.89 36.02 -31.05
C LEU A 204 25.86 35.86 -29.93
N LEU A 205 24.69 36.45 -30.11
CA LEU A 205 23.57 36.32 -29.19
C LEU A 205 22.35 35.82 -29.96
N ILE A 206 22.03 34.54 -29.77
CA ILE A 206 20.93 33.84 -30.42
C ILE A 206 19.66 34.06 -29.59
N ALA A 207 18.58 34.45 -30.27
CA ALA A 207 17.28 34.76 -29.65
C ALA A 207 17.37 35.81 -28.51
N GLY A 208 18.42 36.63 -28.49
CA GLY A 208 18.62 37.69 -27.50
C GLY A 208 19.14 37.25 -26.13
N PHE A 209 19.41 35.96 -25.89
CA PHE A 209 19.91 35.51 -24.58
C PHE A 209 20.94 34.38 -24.62
N ILE A 210 20.99 33.57 -25.68
CA ILE A 210 21.98 32.48 -25.78
C ILE A 210 23.27 33.06 -26.34
N ARG A 211 24.26 33.19 -25.47
CA ARG A 211 25.55 33.77 -25.82
C ARG A 211 26.50 32.70 -26.37
N LEU A 212 27.01 32.92 -27.57
CA LEU A 212 27.95 32.04 -28.25
C LEU A 212 29.27 32.76 -28.47
N SER A 213 30.35 32.30 -27.82
CA SER A 213 31.70 32.81 -28.06
C SER A 213 32.19 32.42 -29.47
N PRO A 214 33.22 33.09 -30.02
CA PRO A 214 33.90 32.62 -31.24
C PRO A 214 34.27 31.13 -31.13
N ASP A 215 34.08 30.38 -32.22
CA ASP A 215 34.18 28.90 -32.30
C ASP A 215 33.22 28.11 -31.38
N GLY A 216 32.32 28.80 -30.68
CA GLY A 216 31.29 28.16 -29.86
C GLY A 216 30.22 27.48 -30.71
N VAL A 217 29.63 26.42 -30.15
CA VAL A 217 28.50 25.70 -30.75
C VAL A 217 27.30 25.71 -29.79
N ALA A 218 26.11 25.93 -30.33
CA ALA A 218 24.85 25.79 -29.60
C ALA A 218 23.85 25.00 -30.44
N THR A 219 23.19 24.03 -29.82
CA THR A 219 22.08 23.28 -30.42
C THR A 219 20.82 23.56 -29.63
N ILE A 220 19.77 24.02 -30.31
CA ILE A 220 18.49 24.37 -29.68
C ILE A 220 17.30 23.78 -30.44
N PRO A 221 16.28 23.30 -29.72
CA PRO A 221 15.02 22.90 -30.34
C PRO A 221 14.26 24.16 -30.78
N ALA A 222 14.24 24.44 -32.09
CA ALA A 222 13.56 25.59 -32.65
C ALA A 222 13.10 25.32 -34.08
N SER A 223 11.82 25.51 -34.36
CA SER A 223 11.24 25.44 -35.72
C SER A 223 10.86 26.82 -36.28
N ASN A 224 10.78 27.83 -35.42
CA ASN A 224 10.52 29.21 -35.76
C ASN A 224 11.76 29.92 -36.32
N ALA A 225 11.55 31.13 -36.87
CA ALA A 225 12.65 31.98 -37.28
C ALA A 225 13.44 32.46 -36.05
N LEU A 226 14.76 32.53 -36.17
CA LEU A 226 15.66 32.95 -35.11
C LEU A 226 16.49 34.15 -35.55
N VAL A 227 16.55 35.15 -34.68
CA VAL A 227 17.45 36.28 -34.85
C VAL A 227 18.74 35.99 -34.10
N VAL A 228 19.87 36.17 -34.79
CA VAL A 228 21.21 36.13 -34.23
C VAL A 228 21.77 37.54 -34.32
N THR A 229 22.16 38.10 -33.18
CA THR A 229 22.78 39.43 -33.11
C THR A 229 24.27 39.32 -32.83
N GLY A 230 25.07 40.27 -33.32
CA GLY A 230 26.53 40.21 -33.21
C GLY A 230 27.20 41.44 -33.82
N THR A 231 28.52 41.38 -33.99
CA THR A 231 29.29 42.45 -34.64
C THR A 231 29.14 42.33 -36.16
N ASN A 232 29.06 43.45 -36.88
CA ASN A 232 29.04 43.42 -38.36
C ASN A 232 30.27 42.69 -38.92
N GLY A 233 30.02 41.74 -39.82
CA GLY A 233 31.07 40.90 -40.40
C GLY A 233 31.35 39.61 -39.64
N ASP A 234 30.85 39.45 -38.41
CA ASP A 234 30.88 38.15 -37.73
C ASP A 234 30.06 37.12 -38.53
N THR A 235 30.51 35.87 -38.52
CA THR A 235 29.90 34.78 -39.29
C THR A 235 29.49 33.63 -38.39
N PHE A 236 28.54 32.83 -38.87
CA PHE A 236 28.18 31.56 -38.25
C PHE A 236 27.64 30.59 -39.28
N THR A 237 27.79 29.30 -39.03
CA THR A 237 27.21 28.23 -39.85
C THR A 237 26.00 27.62 -39.15
N VAL A 238 25.06 27.15 -39.95
CA VAL A 238 23.80 26.59 -39.48
C VAL A 238 23.57 25.19 -40.06
N GLY A 239 23.32 24.24 -39.15
CA GLY A 239 22.81 22.91 -39.47
C GLY A 239 21.42 22.71 -38.89
N GLU A 240 20.54 22.04 -39.63
CA GLU A 240 19.18 21.72 -39.21
C GLU A 240 19.01 20.22 -39.08
N ILE A 241 18.30 19.81 -38.03
CA ILE A 241 17.87 18.44 -37.80
C ILE A 241 16.38 18.38 -38.13
N ILE A 242 16.02 17.58 -39.12
CA ILE A 242 14.65 17.38 -39.64
C ILE A 242 14.21 15.93 -39.40
#